data_AF-A0A7X9B7S7-F1
#
_entry.id   AF-A0A7X9B7S7-F1
#
_cell.length_a   1.000
_cell.length_b   1.000
_cell.length_c   1.000
_cell.angle_alpha   90.00
_cell.angle_beta   90.00
_cell.angle_gamma   90.00
#
_symmetry.space_group_name_H-M   'P 1'
#
loop_
_entity.id
_entity.type
_entity.pdbx_description
1 polymer ?
#
loop_
_entity_poly.entity_id
_entity_poly.type
_entity_poly.pdbx_seq_one_letter_code
_entity_poly.pdbx_strand_id
1 'polypeptide(L)' 'MKKTKIVATIGPTSESEEMLEKLFQAGVNVCRLNFSHGDHNEHQKRID' A
#
# COMPACT_ATOMS: atom_id res chain seq x y z
N MET A 1 13.80 -8.65 -16.47
CA MET A 1 13.47 -7.66 -15.42
C MET A 1 12.34 -6.76 -15.90
N LYS A 2 11.30 -6.55 -15.09
CA LYS A 2 10.25 -5.56 -15.37
C LYS A 2 10.82 -4.14 -15.25
N LYS A 3 10.51 -3.27 -16.23
CA LYS A 3 10.93 -1.87 -16.23
C LYS A 3 9.87 -0.95 -15.62
N THR A 4 8.60 -1.20 -15.94
CA THR A 4 7.45 -0.47 -15.41
C THR A 4 7.24 -0.75 -13.93
N LYS A 5 6.96 0.30 -13.16
CA LYS A 5 6.66 0.22 -11.73
C LYS A 5 5.17 -0.01 -11.48
N ILE A 6 4.85 -0.72 -10.41
CA ILE A 6 3.48 -1.03 -10.00
C ILE A 6 3.10 -0.13 -8.82
N VAL A 7 2.01 0.61 -8.96
CA VAL A 7 1.39 1.40 -7.90
C VAL A 7 0.15 0.65 -7.41
N ALA A 8 0.02 0.40 -6.12
CA ALA A 8 -1.16 -0.25 -5.52
C ALA A 8 -1.81 0.67 -4.49
N THR A 9 -3.15 0.78 -4.51
CA THR A 9 -3.87 1.53 -3.48
C THR A 9 -4.03 0.66 -2.23
N ILE A 10 -3.58 1.15 -1.08
CA ILE A 10 -3.68 0.44 0.19
C ILE A 10 -4.98 0.83 0.91
N GLY A 11 -5.62 -0.15 1.52
CA GLY A 11 -6.85 0.01 2.28
C GLY A 11 -6.99 -1.08 3.35
N PRO A 12 -8.16 -1.19 4.00
CA PRO A 12 -8.35 -2.06 5.16
C PRO A 12 -8.00 -3.55 4.95
N THR A 13 -8.11 -4.05 3.72
CA THR A 13 -7.80 -5.45 3.39
C THR A 13 -6.33 -5.70 3.05
N SER A 14 -5.53 -4.64 2.91
CA SER A 14 -4.14 -4.70 2.44
C SER A 14 -3.16 -3.90 3.31
N GLU A 15 -3.58 -3.40 4.47
CA GLU A 15 -2.77 -2.58 5.37
C GLU A 15 -1.97 -3.36 6.42
N SER A 16 -2.21 -4.67 6.58
CA SER A 16 -1.38 -5.46 7.50
C SER A 16 0.03 -5.66 6.96
N GLU A 17 1.03 -5.68 7.84
CA GLU A 17 2.44 -5.90 7.47
C GLU A 17 2.63 -7.17 6.63
N GLU A 18 1.98 -8.29 7.03
CA GLU A 18 2.04 -9.56 6.29
C GLU A 18 1.50 -9.42 4.86
N MET A 19 0.43 -8.65 4.67
CA MET A 19 -0.13 -8.41 3.33
C MET A 19 0.75 -7.47 2.51
N LEU A 20 1.32 -6.44 3.12
CA LEU A 20 2.27 -5.55 2.46
C LEU A 20 3.51 -6.33 2.00
N GLU A 21 4.05 -7.23 2.82
CA GLU A 21 5.16 -8.10 2.44
C GLU A 21 4.81 -8.94 1.20
N LYS A 22 3.64 -9.61 1.21
CA LYS A 22 3.15 -10.37 0.04
C LYS A 22 3.03 -9.49 -1.20
N LEU A 23 2.55 -8.25 -1.06
CA LEU A 23 2.44 -7.30 -2.16
C LEU A 23 3.81 -6.86 -2.70
N PHE A 24 4.80 -6.64 -1.83
CA PHE A 24 6.17 -6.34 -2.25
C PHE A 24 6.82 -7.50 -3.00
N GLN A 25 6.64 -8.74 -2.50
CA GLN A 25 7.13 -9.94 -3.19
C GLN A 25 6.42 -10.18 -4.53
N ALA A 26 5.11 -9.92 -4.59
CA ALA A 26 4.34 -9.94 -5.84
C ALA A 26 4.73 -8.81 -6.79
N GLY A 27 5.36 -7.75 -6.25
CA GLY A 27 6.11 -6.78 -7.03
C GLY A 27 5.56 -5.37 -7.09
N VAL A 28 4.71 -4.98 -6.12
CA VAL A 28 4.34 -3.58 -5.88
C VAL A 28 5.60 -2.74 -5.60
N ASN A 29 5.61 -1.51 -6.09
CA ASN A 29 6.73 -0.58 -5.93
C ASN A 29 6.35 0.69 -5.15
N VAL A 30 5.09 1.12 -5.24
CA VAL A 30 4.60 2.33 -4.59
C VAL A 30 3.23 2.04 -3.99
N CYS A 31 3.05 2.42 -2.73
CA CYS A 31 1.75 2.43 -2.07
C CYS A 31 1.06 3.77 -2.31
N ARG A 32 -0.15 3.73 -2.86
CA ARG A 32 -1.05 4.89 -2.99
C ARG A 32 -1.99 4.91 -1.79
N LEU A 33 -2.01 6.04 -1.08
CA LEU A 33 -3.03 6.34 -0.07
C LEU A 33 -4.09 7.22 -0.72
N ASN A 34 -5.34 6.75 -0.74
CA ASN A 34 -6.42 7.46 -1.40
C ASN A 34 -7.17 8.36 -0.41
N PHE A 35 -6.81 9.64 -0.36
CA PHE A 35 -7.39 10.64 0.57
C PHE A 35 -8.86 11.02 0.26
N SER A 36 -9.46 10.48 -0.80
CA SER A 36 -10.93 10.49 -0.92
C SER A 36 -11.63 9.65 0.18
N HIS A 37 -10.90 8.79 0.89
CA HIS A 37 -11.37 7.95 1.97
C HIS A 37 -10.38 7.94 3.16
N GLY A 38 -10.90 7.67 4.36
CA GLY A 38 -10.11 7.62 5.59
C GLY A 38 -9.72 9.00 6.13
N ASP A 39 -9.09 9.01 7.30
CA ASP A 39 -8.57 10.21 7.95
C ASP A 39 -7.04 10.19 8.06
N HIS A 40 -6.45 11.28 8.58
CA HIS A 40 -5.01 11.39 8.74
C HIS A 40 -4.41 10.33 9.68
N ASN A 41 -5.12 9.93 10.73
CA ASN A 41 -4.62 8.93 11.67
C ASN A 41 -4.61 7.53 11.04
N GLU A 42 -5.65 7.19 10.27
CA GLU A 42 -5.71 5.94 9.51
C GLU A 42 -4.57 5.86 8.48
N HIS A 43 -4.33 6.94 7.73
CA HIS A 43 -3.24 6.96 6.76
C HIS A 43 -1.86 6.95 7.42
N GLN A 44 -1.69 7.59 8.59
CA GLN A 44 -0.44 7.52 9.36
C GLN A 44 -0.13 6.09 9.80
N LYS A 45 -1.12 5.36 10.32
CA LYS A 45 -0.97 3.94 10.71
C LYS A 45 -0.56 3.03 9.55
N ARG A 46 -0.89 3.39 8.31
CA ARG A 46 -0.47 2.65 7.10
C ARG A 46 0.96 2.97 6.66
N ILE A 47 1.51 4.10 7.13
CA ILE A 47 2.86 4.57 6.81
C ILE A 47 3.87 4.06 7.84
N ASP A 48 3.48 4.07 9.12
CA ASP A 48 4.28 3.57 10.25
C ASP A 48 4.55 2.06 10.13
#